data_AF-A0A8T4P8W2-F1
#
_entry.id   AF-A0A8T4P8W2-F1
#
_cell.length_a   1.000
_cell.length_b   1.000
_cell.length_c   1.000
_cell.angle_alpha   90.00
_cell.angle_beta   90.00
_cell.angle_gamma   90.00
#
_symmetry.space_group_name_H-M   'P 1'
#
loop_
_entity.id
_entity.type
_entity.pdbx_description
1 polymer ?
#
loop_
_entity_poly.entity_id
_entity_poly.type
_entity_poly.pdbx_seq_one_letter_code
_entity_poly.pdbx_strand_id
1 'polypeptide(L)'
;MENKNIGWFLLIVSILIMIFTFFYSNALDDAVRTSCFLQHGDVESCEMFDSVTKQTYFALAIAGVLLIVSLFLIFSKPNERVIVKKIKEKKVQKNIDLTGFRREEKQVYALVKENGAMFQADLIEKTGFSKARM
;
A
#
# COMPACT_ATOMS: atom_id res chain seq x y z
N MET A 1 1.91 -1.72 -2.42
CA MET A 1 3.24 -1.68 -3.07
C MET A 1 3.99 -0.49 -2.52
N GLU A 2 5.29 -0.59 -2.26
CA GLU A 2 6.09 0.60 -1.92
C GLU A 2 5.90 1.64 -3.01
N ASN A 3 5.50 2.87 -2.66
CA ASN A 3 5.25 3.97 -3.60
C ASN A 3 6.45 4.17 -4.57
N LYS A 4 7.66 3.81 -4.12
CA LYS A 4 8.88 3.79 -4.91
C LYS A 4 8.85 2.86 -6.12
N ASN A 5 8.26 1.66 -6.01
CA ASN A 5 8.23 0.70 -7.11
C ASN A 5 7.28 1.17 -8.23
N ILE A 6 6.17 1.79 -7.85
CA ILE A 6 5.24 2.42 -8.80
C ILE A 6 5.91 3.62 -9.48
N GLY A 7 6.65 4.43 -8.70
CA GLY A 7 7.43 5.54 -9.23
C GLY A 7 8.47 5.10 -10.28
N TRP A 8 9.26 4.06 -10.00
CA TRP A 8 10.22 3.50 -10.96
C TRP A 8 9.56 2.96 -12.23
N PHE A 9 8.43 2.27 -12.10
CA PHE A 9 7.67 1.79 -13.26
C PHE A 9 7.19 2.94 -14.15
N LEU A 10 6.58 3.97 -13.54
CA LEU A 10 6.10 5.15 -14.26
C LEU A 10 7.23 5.93 -14.93
N LEU A 11 8.40 6.00 -14.29
CA LEU A 11 9.58 6.65 -14.86
C LEU A 11 10.06 5.95 -16.14
N ILE A 12 10.12 4.61 -16.14
CA ILE A 12 10.49 3.82 -17.33
C ILE A 12 9.49 4.05 -18.47
N VAL A 13 8.19 4.00 -18.16
CA VAL A 13 7.14 4.22 -19.17
C VAL A 13 7.23 5.64 -19.74
N SER A 14 7.47 6.65 -18.90
CA SER A 14 7.62 8.04 -19.36
C SER A 14 8.82 8.21 -20.29
N ILE A 15 9.96 7.58 -19.98
CA ILE A 15 11.15 7.61 -20.84
C ILE A 15 10.84 6.96 -22.20
N LEU A 16 10.18 5.80 -22.16
CA LEU A 16 9.79 5.10 -23.37
C LEU A 16 8.88 5.97 -24.25
N ILE A 17 7.87 6.63 -23.67
CA ILE A 17 6.97 7.55 -24.40
C ILE A 17 7.75 8.70 -25.07
N MET A 18 8.73 9.29 -24.39
CA MET A 18 9.55 10.36 -24.97
C MET A 18 10.37 9.85 -26.16
N ILE A 19 10.97 8.67 -26.05
CA ILE A 19 11.73 8.04 -27.14
C ILE A 19 10.79 7.81 -28.34
N PHE A 20 9.62 7.21 -28.12
CA PHE A 20 8.66 6.98 -29.19
C PHE A 20 8.21 8.30 -29.85
N THR A 21 7.91 9.32 -29.05
CA THR A 21 7.50 10.64 -29.55
C THR A 21 8.59 11.27 -30.42
N PHE A 22 9.86 11.14 -30.03
CA PHE A 22 10.99 11.60 -30.84
C PHE A 22 11.08 10.89 -32.19
N PHE A 23 11.01 9.55 -32.20
CA PHE A 23 11.02 8.78 -33.44
C PHE A 23 9.84 9.14 -34.35
N TYR A 24 8.64 9.25 -33.79
CA TYR A 24 7.46 9.67 -34.54
C TYR A 24 7.59 11.08 -35.10
N SER A 25 8.10 12.04 -34.32
CA SER A 25 8.27 13.42 -34.77
C SER A 25 9.24 13.50 -35.94
N ASN A 26 10.36 12.77 -35.89
CA ASN A 26 11.33 12.76 -36.98
C ASN A 26 10.75 12.10 -38.23
N ALA A 27 10.07 10.97 -38.08
CA ALA A 27 9.44 10.27 -39.21
C ALA A 27 8.34 11.12 -39.87
N LEU A 28 7.56 11.86 -39.07
CA LEU A 28 6.55 12.78 -39.59
C LEU A 28 7.19 13.97 -40.29
N ASP A 29 8.26 14.56 -39.74
CA ASP A 29 8.96 15.68 -40.38
C ASP A 29 9.47 15.27 -41.77
N ASP A 30 10.08 14.10 -41.90
CA ASP A 30 10.54 13.56 -43.19
C ASP A 30 9.38 13.30 -44.18
N ALA A 31 8.28 12.72 -43.69
CA ALA A 31 7.09 12.47 -44.51
C ALA A 31 6.42 13.77 -44.98
N VAL A 32 6.38 14.79 -44.11
CA VAL A 32 5.83 16.11 -44.45
C VAL A 32 6.74 16.82 -45.46
N ARG A 33 8.06 16.81 -45.27
CA ARG A 33 9.01 17.42 -46.22
C ARG A 33 8.86 16.88 -47.63
N THR A 34 8.76 15.57 -47.77
CA THR A 34 8.63 14.91 -49.08
C THR A 34 7.27 15.20 -49.72
N SER A 35 6.18 15.11 -48.97
CA SER A 35 4.83 15.36 -49.48
C SER A 35 4.59 16.83 -49.84
N CYS A 36 5.02 17.76 -49.00
CA CYS A 36 4.78 19.18 -49.25
C CYS A 36 5.63 19.74 -50.39
N PHE A 37 6.87 19.25 -50.55
CA PHE A 37 7.70 19.59 -51.71
C PHE A 37 7.03 19.17 -53.04
N LEU A 38 6.39 17.99 -53.08
CA LEU A 38 5.67 17.54 -54.27
C LEU A 38 4.39 18.34 -54.58
N GLN A 39 3.70 18.83 -53.55
CA GLN A 39 2.38 19.45 -53.69
C GLN A 39 2.42 20.98 -53.86
N HIS A 40 3.35 21.66 -53.19
CA HIS A 40 3.40 23.13 -53.14
C HIS A 40 4.67 23.71 -53.79
N GLY A 41 5.69 22.90 -54.07
CA GLY A 41 6.93 23.34 -54.72
C GLY A 41 7.83 24.18 -53.80
N ASP A 42 7.33 24.62 -52.65
CA ASP A 42 8.05 25.26 -51.55
C ASP A 42 7.77 24.55 -50.21
N VAL A 43 8.73 24.63 -49.29
CA VAL A 43 8.65 23.95 -47.98
C VAL A 43 8.10 24.89 -46.90
N GLU A 44 8.12 26.21 -47.14
CA GLU A 44 7.78 27.23 -46.14
C GLU A 44 6.27 27.50 -46.01
N SER A 45 5.46 27.24 -47.04
CA SER A 45 4.01 27.50 -47.03
C SER A 45 3.19 26.37 -46.36
N CYS A 46 3.85 25.32 -45.90
CA CYS A 46 3.20 24.08 -45.48
C CYS A 46 2.72 24.13 -44.02
N GLU A 47 1.43 24.41 -43.81
CA GLU A 47 0.78 24.42 -42.47
C GLU A 47 0.91 23.09 -41.70
N MET A 48 1.22 21.99 -42.39
CA MET A 48 1.33 20.67 -41.78
C MET A 48 2.49 20.58 -40.76
N PHE A 49 3.59 21.32 -40.97
CA PHE A 49 4.68 21.39 -39.98
C PHE A 49 4.24 22.02 -38.66
N ASP A 50 3.36 23.02 -38.71
CA ASP A 50 2.86 23.69 -37.52
C ASP A 50 1.97 22.74 -36.71
N SER A 51 1.12 21.95 -37.37
CA SER A 51 0.31 20.91 -36.71
C SER A 51 1.17 19.81 -36.09
N VAL A 52 2.16 19.28 -36.82
CA VAL A 52 3.08 18.24 -36.30
C VAL A 52 3.86 18.77 -35.10
N THR A 53 4.39 19.99 -35.19
CA THR A 53 5.14 20.63 -34.11
C THR A 53 4.28 20.82 -32.86
N LYS A 54 3.06 21.37 -33.01
CA LYS A 54 2.11 21.53 -31.90
C LYS A 54 1.75 20.21 -31.24
N GLN A 55 1.51 19.17 -32.02
CA GLN A 55 1.20 17.83 -31.52
C GLN A 55 2.38 17.23 -30.73
N THR A 56 3.60 17.36 -31.24
CA THR A 56 4.82 16.91 -30.54
C THR A 56 5.00 17.66 -29.22
N TYR A 57 4.82 18.98 -29.19
CA TYR A 57 4.90 19.76 -27.95
C TYR A 57 3.85 19.34 -26.93
N PHE A 58 2.61 19.08 -27.36
CA PHE A 58 1.55 18.61 -26.48
C PHE A 58 1.88 17.22 -25.89
N ALA A 59 2.39 16.30 -26.70
CA ALA A 59 2.84 14.99 -26.24
C ALA A 59 4.00 15.09 -25.24
N LEU A 60 4.99 15.96 -25.51
CA LEU A 60 6.10 16.22 -24.60
C LEU A 60 5.64 16.86 -23.28
N ALA A 61 4.63 17.73 -23.30
CA ALA A 61 4.07 18.33 -22.10
C ALA A 61 3.43 17.27 -21.18
N ILE A 62 2.64 16.36 -21.74
CA ILE A 62 2.03 15.24 -20.98
C ILE A 62 3.11 14.33 -20.41
N ALA A 63 4.11 13.96 -21.23
CA ALA A 63 5.25 13.16 -20.78
C ALA A 63 6.03 13.87 -19.66
N GLY A 64 6.21 15.19 -19.74
CA GLY A 64 6.85 15.99 -18.71
C GLY A 64 6.11 15.96 -17.37
N VAL A 65 4.78 16.10 -17.38
CA VAL A 65 3.96 15.98 -16.16
C VAL A 65 4.08 14.59 -15.55
N LEU A 66 4.03 13.53 -16.37
CA LEU A 66 4.24 12.15 -15.92
C LEU A 66 5.62 11.95 -15.29
N LEU A 67 6.66 12.55 -15.88
CA LEU A 67 8.02 12.52 -15.35
C LEU A 67 8.08 13.15 -13.95
N ILE A 68 7.47 14.33 -13.77
CA ILE A 68 7.42 15.03 -12.48
C ILE A 68 6.69 14.17 -11.42
N VAL A 69 5.54 13.59 -11.77
CA VAL A 69 4.77 12.73 -10.86
C VAL A 69 5.56 11.46 -10.51
N SER A 70 6.25 10.85 -11.47
CA SER A 70 7.06 9.65 -11.22
C SER A 70 8.23 9.95 -10.26
N LEU A 71 8.94 11.07 -10.47
CA LEU A 71 9.99 11.53 -9.57
C LEU A 71 9.43 11.81 -8.17
N PHE A 72 8.30 12.51 -8.08
CA PHE A 72 7.63 12.78 -6.81
C PHE A 72 7.31 11.50 -6.03
N LEU A 73 6.80 10.46 -6.70
CA LEU A 73 6.49 9.17 -6.07
C LEU A 73 7.74 8.40 -5.62
N ILE A 74 8.86 8.50 -6.35
CA ILE A 74 10.14 7.88 -5.96
C ILE A 74 10.68 8.55 -4.68
N PHE A 75 10.58 9.88 -4.59
CA PHE A 75 11.04 10.65 -3.43
C PHE A 75 10.04 10.67 -2.27
N SER A 76 8.78 10.27 -2.49
CA SER A 76 7.78 10.20 -1.43
C SER A 76 8.15 9.12 -0.40
N LYS A 77 8.07 9.49 0.89
CA LYS A 77 8.32 8.56 2.00
C LYS A 77 7.36 7.37 1.93
N PRO A 78 7.83 6.15 2.29
CA PRO A 78 6.93 5.01 2.43
C PRO A 78 5.90 5.33 3.52
N ASN A 79 4.64 5.00 3.26
CA ASN A 79 3.60 5.03 4.29
C ASN A 79 4.07 4.12 5.42
N GLU A 80 4.47 4.71 6.55
CA GLU A 80 4.77 3.97 7.76
C GLU A 80 3.54 3.15 8.08
N ARG A 81 3.65 1.83 7.90
CA ARG A 81 2.66 0.92 8.47
C ARG A 81 2.71 1.22 9.96
N VAL A 82 1.62 1.78 10.50
CA VAL A 82 1.46 1.86 11.96
C VAL A 82 1.40 0.42 12.43
N ILE A 83 2.56 -0.17 12.70
CA ILE A 83 2.69 -1.45 13.38
C ILE A 83 2.29 -1.11 14.81
N VAL A 84 0.98 -1.11 15.07
CA VAL A 84 0.47 -1.14 16.44
C VAL A 84 0.95 -2.48 16.98
N LYS A 85 2.17 -2.49 17.55
CA LYS A 85 2.62 -3.58 18.39
C LYS A 85 1.58 -3.68 19.49
N LYS A 86 0.63 -4.63 19.36
CA LYS A 86 -0.16 -5.06 20.50
C LYS A 86 0.87 -5.51 21.53
N ILE A 87 1.14 -4.64 22.49
CA ILE A 87 1.93 -4.99 23.67
C ILE A 87 1.18 -6.16 24.27
N LYS A 88 1.73 -7.38 24.14
CA LYS A 88 1.23 -8.52 24.90
C LYS A 88 1.48 -8.16 26.35
N GLU A 89 0.45 -7.68 27.04
CA GLU A 89 0.48 -7.51 28.48
C GLU A 89 0.96 -8.84 29.07
N LYS A 90 2.13 -8.79 29.70
CA LYS A 90 2.69 -9.92 30.44
C LYS A 90 1.67 -10.21 31.53
N LYS A 91 0.90 -11.30 31.41
CA LYS A 91 -0.04 -11.75 32.46
C LYS A 91 0.75 -11.85 33.76
N VAL A 92 0.63 -10.84 34.62
CA VAL A 92 1.20 -10.85 35.96
C VAL A 92 0.47 -11.97 36.69
N GLN A 93 1.15 -13.10 36.89
CA GLN A 93 0.64 -14.14 37.77
C GLN A 93 0.64 -13.55 39.18
N LYS A 94 -0.53 -13.12 39.64
CA LYS A 94 -0.71 -12.70 41.03
C LYS A 94 -0.50 -13.93 41.91
N ASN A 95 0.53 -13.91 42.75
CA ASN A 95 0.68 -14.88 43.84
C ASN A 95 -0.39 -14.55 44.88
N ILE A 96 -1.51 -15.27 44.82
CA ILE A 96 -2.59 -15.16 45.81
C ILE A 96 -2.19 -16.00 47.01
N ASP A 97 -2.17 -15.38 48.18
CA ASP A 97 -1.93 -16.06 49.45
C ASP A 97 -3.17 -16.90 49.83
N LEU A 98 -2.97 -18.20 50.01
CA LEU A 98 -4.02 -19.20 50.30
C LEU A 98 -4.05 -19.60 51.78
N THR A 99 -3.26 -18.94 52.64
CA THR A 99 -3.18 -19.28 54.07
C THR A 99 -4.53 -19.14 54.80
N GLY A 100 -5.35 -18.16 54.43
CA GLY A 100 -6.68 -17.93 55.02
C GLY A 100 -7.82 -18.82 54.49
N PHE A 101 -7.59 -19.62 53.45
CA PHE A 101 -8.66 -20.38 52.78
C PHE A 101 -8.95 -21.69 53.51
N ARG A 102 -10.24 -22.01 53.66
CA ARG A 102 -10.72 -23.31 54.11
C ARG A 102 -10.37 -24.40 53.08
N ARG A 103 -10.37 -25.67 53.51
CA ARG A 103 -10.02 -26.80 52.62
C ARG A 103 -10.89 -26.86 51.36
N GLU A 104 -12.17 -26.52 51.50
CA GLU A 104 -13.16 -26.49 50.41
C GLU A 104 -12.86 -25.36 49.41
N GLU A 105 -12.53 -24.15 49.90
CA GLU A 105 -12.20 -22.99 49.06
C GLU A 105 -10.88 -23.18 48.30
N LYS A 106 -9.91 -23.89 48.90
CA LYS A 106 -8.65 -24.27 48.22
C LYS A 106 -8.90 -25.22 47.05
N GLN A 107 -9.86 -26.14 47.18
CA GLN A 107 -10.24 -27.06 46.10
C GLN A 107 -10.90 -26.30 44.95
N VAL A 108 -11.83 -25.40 45.24
CA VAL A 108 -12.48 -24.55 44.23
C VAL A 108 -11.44 -23.67 43.52
N TYR A 109 -10.53 -23.05 44.27
CA TYR A 109 -9.48 -22.21 43.70
C TYR A 109 -8.53 -22.98 42.77
N ALA A 110 -8.13 -24.21 43.14
CA ALA A 110 -7.30 -25.05 42.27
C ALA A 110 -8.02 -25.39 40.96
N LEU A 111 -9.31 -25.74 41.04
CA LEU A 111 -10.14 -26.07 39.88
C LEU A 111 -10.31 -24.90 38.90
N VAL A 112 -10.55 -23.69 39.43
CA VAL A 112 -10.67 -22.45 38.62
C VAL A 112 -9.33 -22.03 38.04
N LYS A 113 -8.22 -22.23 38.78
CA LYS A 113 -6.88 -21.92 38.26
C LYS A 113 -6.47 -22.84 37.11
N GLU A 114 -6.86 -24.11 37.16
CA GLU A 114 -6.54 -25.11 36.13
C GLU A 114 -7.41 -24.97 34.87
N ASN A 115 -8.73 -24.80 35.04
CA ASN A 115 -9.68 -24.78 33.93
C ASN A 115 -10.03 -23.37 33.43
N GLY A 116 -9.59 -22.32 34.13
CA GLY A 116 -9.92 -20.93 33.80
C GLY A 116 -11.36 -20.57 34.18
N ALA A 117 -12.02 -19.76 33.35
CA ALA A 117 -13.41 -19.38 33.57
C ALA A 117 -14.33 -20.60 33.39
N MET A 118 -15.00 -21.02 34.45
CA MET A 118 -15.97 -22.12 34.44
C MET A 118 -17.35 -21.65 34.85
N PHE A 119 -18.38 -22.36 34.41
CA PHE A 119 -19.75 -22.11 34.84
C PHE A 119 -19.98 -22.63 36.26
N GLN A 120 -20.88 -21.99 37.01
CA GLN A 120 -21.21 -22.38 38.37
C GLN A 120 -21.75 -23.82 38.46
N ALA A 121 -22.46 -24.29 37.43
CA ALA A 121 -22.96 -25.65 37.34
C ALA A 121 -21.82 -26.68 37.31
N ASP A 122 -20.79 -26.44 36.49
CA ASP A 122 -19.62 -27.32 36.37
C ASP A 122 -18.82 -27.40 37.67
N LEU A 123 -18.76 -26.28 38.40
CA LEU A 123 -18.12 -26.23 39.72
C LEU A 123 -18.89 -27.07 40.74
N ILE A 124 -20.22 -26.97 40.77
CA ILE A 124 -21.08 -27.77 41.66
C ILE A 124 -20.96 -29.27 41.36
N GLU A 125 -20.94 -29.64 40.08
CA GLU A 125 -20.80 -31.03 39.64
C GLU A 125 -19.44 -31.63 40.02
N LYS A 126 -18.35 -30.87 39.81
CA LYS A 126 -16.98 -31.36 40.08
C LYS A 126 -16.60 -31.34 41.56
N THR A 127 -17.22 -30.48 42.37
CA THR A 127 -16.91 -30.36 43.80
C THR A 127 -17.94 -31.04 44.71
N GLY A 128 -19.15 -31.32 44.20
CA GLY A 128 -20.24 -31.90 44.98
C GLY A 128 -20.84 -30.94 46.02
N PHE A 129 -20.48 -29.66 46.00
CA PHE A 129 -21.00 -28.67 46.94
C PHE A 129 -22.38 -28.15 46.52
N SER A 130 -23.28 -27.92 47.48
CA SER A 130 -24.56 -27.29 47.20
C SER A 130 -24.38 -25.80 46.87
N LYS A 131 -25.29 -25.23 46.07
CA LYS A 131 -25.27 -23.81 45.66
C LYS A 131 -25.20 -22.81 46.83
N ALA A 132 -25.60 -23.22 48.03
CA ALA A 132 -25.59 -22.39 49.25
C ALA A 132 -24.30 -22.53 50.09
N ARG A 133 -23.42 -23.48 49.77
CA ARG A 133 -22.12 -23.71 50.44
C ARG A 133 -20.92 -23.14 49.67
N MET A 134 -21.09 -22.81 48.39
CA MET A 134 -20.16 -21.98 47.60
C MET A 134 -20.42 -20.50 47.84
#